data_AF-A0A952Q3C4-F1
#
_entry.id   AF-A0A952Q3C4-F1
#
_cell.length_a   1.000
_cell.length_b   1.000
_cell.length_c   1.000
_cell.angle_alpha   90.00
_cell.angle_beta   90.00
_cell.angle_gamma   90.00
#
_symmetry.space_group_name_H-M   'P 1'
#
loop_
_entity.id
_entity.type
_entity.pdbx_description
1 polymer ?
#
loop_
_entity_poly.entity_id
_entity_poly.type
_entity_poly.pdbx_seq_one_letter_code
_entity_poly.pdbx_strand_id
1 'polypeptide(L)'
;MKVLVIGGTGFLGYHAVLEFARRGHRVTAVARNKPTQALFPNEISLQIADVHKLTDSDLNHLLAGHEALVFAAGVDTVTPQPSPAYDHFYNEIVLPCTRVLAAAREVGVTRGVILGSYFNTLDRLRPDLRLSTVHPYIRARHVQAEEALKVAMPALQLVILELPYIFGSMPGRISQWTGLVNYVRSPFPLFFPSGGTNAISVEHVAEAIVGAIERGQGGERYPIGDENLTWSELLGRLSRLAGHPKRVITVPTPIIGGALGLYQLVLQLRGLESGLLPFPFSALLTANAFFDPAPARAALEMGHGDLDRALHATILASPQHR
;
A
#
# COMPACT_ATOMS: atom_id res chain seq x y z
N MET A 1 -2.06 -15.64 -18.68
CA MET A 1 -0.99 -16.29 -17.87
C MET A 1 -1.58 -16.97 -16.65
N LYS A 2 -0.86 -17.92 -16.03
CA LYS A 2 -1.10 -18.43 -14.68
C LYS A 2 -0.41 -17.53 -13.66
N VAL A 3 -1.20 -16.85 -12.83
CA VAL A 3 -0.72 -15.85 -11.88
C VAL A 3 -1.02 -16.30 -10.46
N LEU A 4 -0.02 -16.24 -9.58
CA LEU A 4 -0.20 -16.45 -8.14
C LEU A 4 -0.18 -15.10 -7.41
N VAL A 5 -1.17 -14.85 -6.55
CA VAL A 5 -1.28 -13.60 -5.77
C VAL A 5 -1.21 -13.92 -4.29
N ILE A 6 -0.06 -13.63 -3.66
CA ILE A 6 0.11 -13.72 -2.20
C ILE A 6 -0.54 -12.51 -1.55
N GLY A 7 -1.37 -12.76 -0.54
CA GLY A 7 -2.23 -11.72 0.05
C GLY A 7 -3.49 -11.50 -0.78
N GLY A 8 -3.93 -12.51 -1.54
CA GLY A 8 -5.08 -12.42 -2.46
C GLY A 8 -6.38 -12.02 -1.78
N THR A 9 -6.60 -12.35 -0.50
CA THR A 9 -7.80 -11.92 0.26
C THR A 9 -7.61 -10.59 1.01
N GLY A 10 -6.46 -9.93 0.84
CA GLY A 10 -6.22 -8.58 1.34
C GLY A 10 -6.87 -7.52 0.46
N PHE A 11 -6.84 -6.26 0.89
CA PHE A 11 -7.47 -5.15 0.16
C PHE A 11 -7.00 -5.03 -1.29
N LEU A 12 -5.69 -4.96 -1.50
CA LEU A 12 -5.12 -4.81 -2.86
C LEU A 12 -5.14 -6.12 -3.63
N GLY A 13 -4.82 -7.23 -2.96
CA GLY A 13 -4.84 -8.56 -3.57
C GLY A 13 -6.21 -8.96 -4.10
N TYR A 14 -7.29 -8.59 -3.39
CA TYR A 14 -8.67 -8.90 -3.80
C TYR A 14 -8.99 -8.28 -5.16
N HIS A 15 -8.73 -6.98 -5.30
CA HIS A 15 -8.96 -6.26 -6.55
C HIS A 15 -8.03 -6.73 -7.67
N ALA A 16 -6.76 -7.01 -7.36
CA ALA A 16 -5.82 -7.57 -8.33
C ALA A 16 -6.29 -8.93 -8.87
N VAL A 17 -6.76 -9.82 -7.98
CA VAL A 17 -7.28 -11.15 -8.36
C VAL A 17 -8.47 -11.02 -9.31
N LEU A 18 -9.41 -10.12 -9.01
CA LEU A 18 -10.56 -9.86 -9.88
C LEU A 18 -10.14 -9.25 -11.22
N GLU A 19 -9.20 -8.31 -11.22
CA GLU A 19 -8.72 -7.67 -12.44
C GLU A 19 -7.97 -8.65 -13.35
N PHE A 20 -7.12 -9.52 -12.78
CA PHE A 20 -6.47 -10.59 -13.55
C PHE A 20 -7.50 -11.53 -14.18
N ALA A 21 -8.52 -11.95 -13.42
CA ALA A 21 -9.59 -12.79 -13.93
C ALA A 21 -10.36 -12.09 -15.06
N ARG A 22 -10.67 -10.79 -14.89
CA ARG A 22 -11.33 -9.96 -15.92
C ARG A 22 -10.51 -9.87 -17.21
N ARG A 23 -9.19 -9.82 -17.11
CA ARG A 23 -8.26 -9.83 -18.27
C ARG A 23 -7.94 -11.23 -18.81
N GLY A 24 -8.64 -12.28 -18.34
CA GLY A 24 -8.51 -13.64 -18.87
C GLY A 24 -7.31 -14.43 -18.35
N HIS A 25 -6.67 -13.99 -17.27
CA HIS A 25 -5.63 -14.76 -16.59
C HIS A 25 -6.23 -15.85 -15.70
N ARG A 26 -5.49 -16.93 -15.50
CA ARG A 26 -5.82 -17.97 -14.51
C ARG A 26 -5.15 -17.58 -13.20
N VAL A 27 -5.93 -17.41 -12.14
CA VAL A 27 -5.45 -16.82 -10.89
C VAL A 27 -5.55 -17.80 -9.74
N THR A 28 -4.46 -17.92 -8.99
CA THR A 28 -4.41 -18.57 -7.67
C THR A 28 -4.23 -17.49 -6.60
N ALA A 29 -5.26 -17.24 -5.81
CA ALA A 29 -5.19 -16.39 -4.64
C ALA A 29 -4.65 -17.19 -3.45
N VAL A 30 -3.65 -16.65 -2.75
CA VAL A 30 -3.10 -17.24 -1.52
C VAL A 30 -3.46 -16.36 -0.33
N ALA A 31 -4.04 -16.98 0.69
CA ALA A 31 -4.45 -16.32 1.93
C ALA A 31 -3.92 -17.05 3.15
N ARG A 32 -3.52 -16.31 4.19
CA ARG A 32 -3.11 -16.92 5.47
C ARG A 32 -4.28 -17.60 6.18
N ASN A 33 -5.45 -16.97 6.16
CA ASN A 33 -6.65 -17.45 6.84
C ASN A 33 -7.78 -17.60 5.83
N LYS A 34 -8.66 -18.58 6.06
CA LYS A 34 -9.89 -18.74 5.27
C LYS A 34 -10.78 -17.51 5.48
N PRO A 35 -11.25 -16.85 4.40
CA PRO A 35 -12.16 -15.72 4.54
C PRO A 35 -13.49 -16.20 5.15
N THR A 36 -14.12 -15.31 5.93
CA THR A 36 -15.41 -15.59 6.61
C THR A 36 -16.60 -15.63 5.65
N GLN A 37 -16.42 -15.16 4.42
CA GLN A 37 -17.40 -15.17 3.35
C GLN A 37 -16.73 -15.53 2.03
N ALA A 38 -17.52 -15.95 1.04
CA ALA A 38 -17.02 -16.14 -0.32
C ALA A 38 -16.62 -14.78 -0.92
N LEU A 39 -15.35 -14.64 -1.28
CA LEU A 39 -14.82 -13.42 -1.91
C LEU A 39 -14.70 -13.54 -3.42
N PHE A 40 -14.49 -14.75 -3.93
CA PHE A 40 -14.18 -14.99 -5.33
C PHE A 40 -15.20 -15.93 -5.98
N PRO A 41 -15.43 -15.80 -7.30
CA PRO A 41 -16.09 -16.83 -8.10
C PRO A 41 -15.38 -18.18 -8.02
N ASN A 42 -16.09 -19.28 -8.32
CA ASN A 42 -15.57 -20.65 -8.22
C ASN A 42 -14.39 -20.92 -9.18
N GLU A 43 -14.25 -20.12 -10.23
CA GLU A 43 -13.19 -20.21 -11.24
C GLU A 43 -11.83 -19.74 -10.70
N ILE A 44 -11.81 -19.01 -9.59
CA ILE A 44 -10.58 -18.52 -8.95
C ILE A 44 -10.15 -19.52 -7.88
N SER A 45 -8.93 -20.04 -8.02
CA SER A 45 -8.35 -20.95 -7.03
C SER A 45 -7.96 -20.17 -5.78
N LEU A 46 -8.44 -20.61 -4.60
CA LEU A 46 -8.05 -20.05 -3.31
C LEU A 46 -7.28 -21.11 -2.52
N GLN A 47 -6.02 -20.82 -2.20
CA GLN A 47 -5.18 -21.66 -1.36
C GLN A 47 -4.95 -20.99 0.00
N ILE A 48 -5.10 -21.78 1.06
CA ILE A 48 -4.82 -21.33 2.43
C ILE A 48 -3.40 -21.75 2.80
N ALA A 49 -2.51 -20.77 2.92
CA ALA A 49 -1.12 -20.99 3.28
C ALA A 49 -0.54 -19.76 3.97
N ASP A 50 0.22 -20.00 5.05
CA ASP A 50 1.04 -18.99 5.69
C ASP A 50 2.47 -19.07 5.16
N VAL A 51 2.82 -18.19 4.21
CA VAL A 51 4.14 -18.16 3.56
C VAL A 51 5.29 -17.96 4.54
N HIS A 52 5.03 -17.46 5.75
CA HIS A 52 6.03 -17.35 6.81
C HIS A 52 6.34 -18.69 7.49
N LYS A 53 5.43 -19.67 7.39
CA LYS A 53 5.53 -20.97 8.08
C LYS A 53 5.76 -22.15 7.14
N LEU A 54 5.57 -21.98 5.83
CA LEU A 54 5.86 -23.01 4.86
C LEU A 54 7.34 -23.40 4.88
N THR A 55 7.62 -24.69 4.71
CA THR A 55 8.98 -25.14 4.37
C THR A 55 9.35 -24.65 2.97
N ASP A 56 10.63 -24.67 2.61
CA ASP A 56 11.05 -24.29 1.25
C ASP A 56 10.47 -25.24 0.19
N SER A 57 10.33 -26.52 0.52
CA SER A 57 9.67 -27.51 -0.35
C SER A 57 8.20 -27.15 -0.60
N ASP A 58 7.45 -26.82 0.46
CA ASP A 58 6.02 -26.46 0.33
C ASP A 58 5.84 -25.13 -0.41
N LEU A 59 6.74 -24.16 -0.17
CA LEU A 59 6.74 -22.89 -0.89
C LEU A 59 7.01 -23.10 -2.38
N ASN A 60 7.98 -23.96 -2.73
CA ASN A 60 8.25 -24.32 -4.11
C ASN A 60 7.06 -25.01 -4.77
N HIS A 61 6.37 -25.92 -4.05
CA HIS A 61 5.16 -26.57 -4.55
C HIS A 61 4.02 -25.58 -4.80
N LEU A 62 3.83 -24.62 -3.88
CA LEU A 62 2.84 -23.54 -4.01
C LEU A 62 3.10 -22.69 -5.27
N LEU A 63 4.36 -22.37 -5.54
CA LEU A 63 4.77 -21.49 -6.64
C LEU A 63 4.85 -22.21 -8.00
N ALA A 64 5.16 -23.50 -8.00
CA ALA A 64 5.38 -24.28 -9.21
C ALA A 64 4.21 -24.21 -10.21
N GLY A 65 4.54 -24.10 -11.50
CA GLY A 65 3.57 -24.07 -12.58
C GLY A 65 2.87 -22.72 -12.81
N HIS A 66 3.20 -21.68 -12.03
CA HIS A 66 2.80 -20.30 -12.29
C HIS A 66 3.85 -19.58 -13.14
N GLU A 67 3.40 -18.63 -13.95
CA GLU A 67 4.25 -17.83 -14.84
C GLU A 67 4.58 -16.46 -14.22
N ALA A 68 3.71 -16.00 -13.32
CA ALA A 68 3.76 -14.69 -12.71
C ALA A 68 3.41 -14.74 -11.21
N LEU A 69 4.06 -13.88 -10.42
CA LEU A 69 3.83 -13.71 -8.99
C LEU A 69 3.48 -12.26 -8.65
N VAL A 70 2.46 -12.06 -7.81
CA VAL A 70 2.22 -10.80 -7.12
C VAL A 70 2.39 -11.01 -5.62
N PHE A 71 3.29 -10.23 -5.01
CA PHE A 71 3.46 -10.18 -3.56
C PHE A 71 2.73 -8.96 -2.99
N ALA A 72 1.46 -9.17 -2.59
CA ALA A 72 0.59 -8.17 -1.99
C ALA A 72 0.39 -8.35 -0.47
N ALA A 73 1.22 -9.19 0.16
CA ALA A 73 1.29 -9.25 1.62
C ALA A 73 1.97 -7.98 2.16
N GLY A 74 1.46 -7.48 3.29
CA GLY A 74 1.99 -6.29 3.93
C GLY A 74 1.61 -6.25 5.40
N VAL A 75 2.18 -5.27 6.09
CA VAL A 75 2.01 -5.09 7.53
C VAL A 75 1.35 -3.78 7.88
N ASP A 76 0.76 -3.77 9.07
CA ASP A 76 0.25 -2.54 9.67
C ASP A 76 1.41 -1.59 9.97
N THR A 77 1.23 -0.33 9.61
CA THR A 77 2.21 0.76 9.81
C THR A 77 1.74 1.76 10.85
N VAL A 78 0.49 1.64 11.31
CA VAL A 78 -0.15 2.58 12.23
C VAL A 78 0.22 2.24 13.68
N THR A 79 0.32 0.96 14.01
CA THR A 79 0.62 0.49 15.36
C THR A 79 2.11 0.69 15.70
N PRO A 80 2.45 1.48 16.74
CA PRO A 80 3.83 1.59 17.23
C PRO A 80 4.38 0.24 17.70
N GLN A 81 5.67 0.04 17.51
CA GLN A 81 6.38 -1.20 17.84
C GLN A 81 7.35 -0.97 19.00
N PRO A 82 7.80 -2.02 19.70
CA PRO A 82 8.92 -1.90 20.62
C PRO A 82 10.14 -1.26 19.93
N SER A 83 10.77 -0.31 20.61
CA SER A 83 11.96 0.36 20.09
C SER A 83 13.19 -0.56 20.20
N PRO A 84 14.05 -0.67 19.15
CA PRO A 84 13.92 -0.04 17.84
C PRO A 84 12.92 -0.78 16.92
N ALA A 85 12.09 -0.03 16.21
CA ALA A 85 11.03 -0.57 15.37
C ALA A 85 11.53 -1.13 14.02
N TYR A 86 12.76 -0.80 13.61
CA TYR A 86 13.29 -1.21 12.30
C TYR A 86 13.31 -2.73 12.11
N ASP A 87 13.77 -3.49 13.11
CA ASP A 87 13.88 -4.95 13.01
C ASP A 87 12.52 -5.61 12.79
N HIS A 88 11.47 -5.08 13.41
CA HIS A 88 10.09 -5.51 13.15
C HIS A 88 9.74 -5.31 11.67
N PHE A 89 9.92 -4.11 11.13
CA PHE A 89 9.60 -3.85 9.73
C PHE A 89 10.49 -4.64 8.76
N TYR A 90 11.77 -4.84 9.07
CA TYR A 90 12.66 -5.67 8.26
C TYR A 90 12.17 -7.12 8.20
N ASN A 91 11.89 -7.72 9.37
CA ASN A 91 11.43 -9.11 9.47
C ASN A 91 10.07 -9.35 8.81
N GLU A 92 9.21 -8.33 8.81
CA GLU A 92 7.84 -8.47 8.30
C GLU A 92 7.69 -8.04 6.83
N ILE A 93 8.55 -7.16 6.32
CA ILE A 93 8.45 -6.60 4.96
C ILE A 93 9.51 -7.20 4.03
N VAL A 94 10.76 -7.27 4.49
CA VAL A 94 11.92 -7.60 3.65
C VAL A 94 12.07 -9.12 3.54
N LEU A 95 12.28 -9.80 4.67
CA LEU A 95 12.57 -11.24 4.69
C LEU A 95 11.52 -12.12 3.98
N PRO A 96 10.20 -11.92 4.20
CA PRO A 96 9.19 -12.77 3.56
C PRO A 96 9.12 -12.52 2.05
N CYS A 97 9.29 -11.27 1.63
CA CYS A 97 9.30 -10.87 0.23
C CYS A 97 10.49 -11.50 -0.51
N THR A 98 11.70 -11.34 0.02
CA THR A 98 12.93 -11.85 -0.61
C THR A 98 12.94 -13.37 -0.67
N ARG A 99 12.52 -14.05 0.41
CA ARG A 99 12.40 -15.52 0.43
C ARG A 99 11.44 -16.04 -0.64
N VAL A 100 10.26 -15.44 -0.77
CA VAL A 100 9.28 -15.85 -1.78
C VAL A 100 9.79 -15.59 -3.20
N LEU A 101 10.42 -14.44 -3.44
CA LEU A 101 10.97 -14.12 -4.76
C LEU A 101 12.12 -15.07 -5.16
N ALA A 102 12.97 -15.46 -4.20
CA ALA A 102 14.02 -16.46 -4.42
C ALA A 102 13.43 -17.80 -4.86
N ALA A 103 12.44 -18.30 -4.11
CA ALA A 103 11.75 -19.54 -4.42
C ALA A 103 11.01 -19.47 -5.77
N ALA A 104 10.34 -18.35 -6.05
CA ALA A 104 9.62 -18.14 -7.31
C ALA A 104 10.57 -18.20 -8.51
N ARG A 105 11.73 -17.55 -8.40
CA ARG A 105 12.79 -17.62 -9.40
C ARG A 105 13.30 -19.05 -9.60
N GLU A 106 13.53 -19.80 -8.51
CA GLU A 106 14.04 -21.17 -8.57
C GLU A 106 13.10 -22.14 -9.27
N VAL A 107 11.78 -21.96 -9.12
CA VAL A 107 10.76 -22.79 -9.79
C VAL A 107 10.35 -22.26 -11.18
N GLY A 108 11.03 -21.23 -11.70
CA GLY A 108 10.87 -20.74 -13.07
C GLY A 108 9.77 -19.69 -13.27
N VAL A 109 9.32 -18.99 -12.23
CA VAL A 109 8.47 -17.80 -12.38
C VAL A 109 9.28 -16.69 -13.06
N THR A 110 8.74 -16.10 -14.13
CA THR A 110 9.49 -15.15 -14.98
C THR A 110 9.02 -13.71 -14.83
N ARG A 111 7.84 -13.46 -14.26
CA ARG A 111 7.28 -12.11 -14.02
C ARG A 111 6.93 -11.93 -12.55
N GLY A 112 7.22 -10.75 -12.00
CA GLY A 112 6.89 -10.43 -10.62
C GLY A 112 6.46 -9.01 -10.41
N VAL A 113 5.55 -8.80 -9.45
CA VAL A 113 5.21 -7.48 -8.92
C VAL A 113 5.26 -7.52 -7.40
N ILE A 114 5.93 -6.53 -6.80
CA ILE A 114 5.81 -6.25 -5.36
C ILE A 114 5.20 -4.87 -5.13
N LEU A 115 4.47 -4.75 -4.01
CA LEU A 115 3.80 -3.51 -3.61
C LEU A 115 4.69 -2.75 -2.60
N GLY A 116 5.39 -1.74 -3.10
CA GLY A 116 6.21 -0.81 -2.34
C GLY A 116 5.40 0.36 -1.75
N SER A 117 6.01 1.53 -1.64
CA SER A 117 5.36 2.73 -1.10
C SER A 117 5.82 3.99 -1.84
N TYR A 118 4.90 4.92 -2.08
CA TYR A 118 5.24 6.24 -2.65
C TYR A 118 6.20 7.03 -1.76
N PHE A 119 6.38 6.67 -0.48
CA PHE A 119 7.42 7.26 0.34
C PHE A 119 8.82 7.04 -0.24
N ASN A 120 9.06 5.95 -0.98
CA ASN A 120 10.32 5.76 -1.71
C ASN A 120 10.42 6.70 -2.92
N THR A 121 9.31 7.00 -3.59
CA THR A 121 9.26 8.07 -4.60
C THR A 121 9.65 9.40 -3.97
N LEU A 122 9.04 9.73 -2.84
CA LEU A 122 9.25 11.00 -2.15
C LEU A 122 10.66 11.12 -1.58
N ASP A 123 11.25 10.04 -1.09
CA ASP A 123 12.65 10.03 -0.64
C ASP A 123 13.61 10.42 -1.77
N ARG A 124 13.31 9.99 -3.01
CA ARG A 124 14.08 10.38 -4.20
C ARG A 124 13.80 11.82 -4.65
N LEU A 125 12.55 12.27 -4.57
CA LEU A 125 12.16 13.62 -4.98
C LEU A 125 12.50 14.70 -3.94
N ARG A 126 12.64 14.32 -2.67
CA ARG A 126 12.88 15.19 -1.52
C ARG A 126 14.03 14.66 -0.65
N PRO A 127 15.26 14.61 -1.20
CA PRO A 127 16.42 14.12 -0.47
C PRO A 127 16.74 14.94 0.79
N ASP A 128 16.26 16.18 0.86
CA ASP A 128 16.36 17.06 2.04
C ASP A 128 15.64 16.49 3.28
N LEU A 129 14.58 15.70 3.07
CA LEU A 129 13.81 15.08 4.17
C LEU A 129 14.44 13.78 4.69
N ARG A 130 15.37 13.18 3.93
CA ARG A 130 16.11 11.96 4.30
C ARG A 130 15.18 10.84 4.83
N LEU A 131 14.03 10.65 4.18
CA LEU A 131 12.92 9.87 4.70
C LEU A 131 13.33 8.43 5.04
N SER A 132 14.11 7.78 4.19
CA SER A 132 14.60 6.41 4.42
C SER A 132 15.68 6.30 5.50
N THR A 133 16.35 7.42 5.85
CA THR A 133 17.29 7.44 6.98
C THR A 133 16.55 7.62 8.30
N VAL A 134 15.46 8.40 8.28
CA VAL A 134 14.76 8.84 9.49
C VAL A 134 13.65 7.88 9.91
N HIS A 135 12.90 7.33 8.96
CA HIS A 135 11.71 6.55 9.25
C HIS A 135 11.97 5.04 9.10
N PRO A 136 11.84 4.23 10.17
CA PRO A 136 12.07 2.78 10.12
C PRO A 136 11.29 2.06 9.02
N TYR A 137 10.03 2.44 8.79
CA TYR A 137 9.19 1.84 7.75
C TYR A 137 9.69 2.20 6.34
N ILE A 138 10.02 3.46 6.08
CA ILE A 138 10.49 3.91 4.77
C ILE A 138 11.85 3.27 4.45
N ARG A 139 12.71 3.14 5.47
CA ARG A 139 13.96 2.39 5.38
C ARG A 139 13.71 0.94 4.98
N ALA A 140 12.81 0.24 5.67
CA ALA A 140 12.51 -1.16 5.37
C ALA A 140 11.94 -1.34 3.96
N ARG A 141 11.09 -0.42 3.48
CA ARG A 141 10.59 -0.45 2.08
C ARG A 141 11.68 -0.16 1.04
N HIS A 142 12.63 0.73 1.36
CA HIS A 142 13.80 0.96 0.52
C HIS A 142 14.64 -0.32 0.40
N VAL A 143 14.96 -0.96 1.53
CA VAL A 143 15.74 -2.20 1.58
C VAL A 143 15.00 -3.35 0.90
N GLN A 144 13.68 -3.46 1.10
CA GLN A 144 12.84 -4.43 0.39
C GLN A 144 13.02 -4.29 -1.12
N ALA A 145 12.95 -3.07 -1.66
CA ALA A 145 13.07 -2.83 -3.09
C ALA A 145 14.45 -3.27 -3.63
N GLU A 146 15.52 -2.96 -2.92
CA GLU A 146 16.88 -3.34 -3.33
C GLU A 146 17.13 -4.85 -3.26
N GLU A 147 16.79 -5.49 -2.13
CA GLU A 147 17.01 -6.92 -1.94
C GLU A 147 16.11 -7.75 -2.86
N ALA A 148 14.86 -7.33 -3.06
CA ALA A 148 13.94 -8.00 -3.97
C ALA A 148 14.48 -8.02 -5.41
N LEU A 149 15.01 -6.89 -5.90
CA LEU A 149 15.63 -6.81 -7.22
C LEU A 149 16.88 -7.70 -7.33
N LYS A 150 17.76 -7.68 -6.31
CA LYS A 150 18.97 -8.52 -6.27
C LYS A 150 18.65 -10.01 -6.32
N VAL A 151 17.60 -10.43 -5.62
CA VAL A 151 17.21 -11.84 -5.53
C VAL A 151 16.46 -12.28 -6.80
N ALA A 152 15.59 -11.45 -7.35
CA ALA A 152 14.73 -11.82 -8.46
C ALA A 152 15.42 -11.78 -9.83
N MET A 153 16.17 -10.70 -10.11
CA MET A 153 16.71 -10.42 -11.44
C MET A 153 17.96 -11.26 -11.75
N PRO A 154 18.25 -11.58 -13.03
CA PRO A 154 17.46 -11.26 -14.23
C PRO A 154 16.40 -12.33 -14.58
N ALA A 155 16.37 -13.46 -13.88
CA ALA A 155 15.51 -14.60 -14.23
C ALA A 155 14.01 -14.34 -13.96
N LEU A 156 13.70 -13.57 -12.91
CA LEU A 156 12.35 -13.10 -12.60
C LEU A 156 12.31 -11.59 -12.81
N GLN A 157 11.66 -11.16 -13.89
CA GLN A 157 11.48 -9.75 -14.26
C GLN A 157 10.55 -9.08 -13.24
N LEU A 158 11.15 -8.46 -12.24
CA LEU A 158 10.46 -7.87 -11.10
C LEU A 158 10.17 -6.39 -11.33
N VAL A 159 8.92 -6.00 -11.12
CA VAL A 159 8.47 -4.61 -11.09
C VAL A 159 8.06 -4.22 -9.67
N ILE A 160 8.35 -2.97 -9.29
CA ILE A 160 7.93 -2.42 -8.01
C ILE A 160 6.91 -1.32 -8.25
N LEU A 161 5.71 -1.47 -7.69
CA LEU A 161 4.72 -0.40 -7.67
C LEU A 161 4.88 0.41 -6.39
N GLU A 162 4.97 1.73 -6.50
CA GLU A 162 5.10 2.63 -5.36
C GLU A 162 3.76 3.33 -5.12
N LEU A 163 3.04 2.85 -4.11
CA LEU A 163 1.63 3.14 -3.92
C LEU A 163 1.41 4.37 -3.01
N PRO A 164 0.52 5.29 -3.38
CA PRO A 164 0.18 6.48 -2.60
C PRO A 164 -1.01 6.19 -1.68
N TYR A 165 -1.84 7.17 -1.36
CA TYR A 165 -3.00 6.97 -0.48
C TYR A 165 -4.14 6.30 -1.27
N ILE A 166 -4.45 5.05 -0.92
CA ILE A 166 -5.40 4.21 -1.68
C ILE A 166 -6.79 4.28 -1.05
N PHE A 167 -7.80 4.59 -1.87
CA PHE A 167 -9.20 4.66 -1.49
C PHE A 167 -10.03 3.59 -2.20
N GLY A 168 -11.10 3.16 -1.57
CA GLY A 168 -12.01 2.14 -2.09
C GLY A 168 -12.55 1.26 -0.98
N SER A 169 -13.17 0.15 -1.37
CA SER A 169 -13.72 -0.84 -0.43
C SER A 169 -13.52 -2.26 -0.93
N MET A 170 -13.72 -3.24 -0.05
CA MET A 170 -13.88 -4.63 -0.45
C MET A 170 -14.93 -5.29 0.47
N PRO A 171 -15.63 -6.33 0.02
CA PRO A 171 -16.62 -7.02 0.84
C PRO A 171 -16.04 -7.49 2.18
N GLY A 172 -16.76 -7.21 3.28
CA GLY A 172 -16.44 -7.72 4.61
C GLY A 172 -15.21 -7.09 5.28
N ARG A 173 -14.62 -6.04 4.70
CA ARG A 173 -13.46 -5.34 5.28
C ARG A 173 -13.82 -3.91 5.68
N ILE A 174 -13.45 -3.57 6.92
CA ILE A 174 -13.49 -2.19 7.39
C ILE A 174 -12.37 -1.39 6.73
N SER A 175 -12.70 -0.20 6.22
CA SER A 175 -11.71 0.69 5.61
C SER A 175 -10.65 1.14 6.62
N GLN A 176 -9.39 1.18 6.20
CA GLN A 176 -8.28 1.75 6.98
C GLN A 176 -8.48 3.25 7.28
N TRP A 177 -9.29 3.93 6.46
CA TRP A 177 -9.61 5.34 6.62
C TRP A 177 -10.76 5.60 7.60
N THR A 178 -11.24 4.58 8.33
CA THR A 178 -12.38 4.74 9.26
C THR A 178 -12.17 5.82 10.30
N GLY A 179 -10.96 5.97 10.85
CA GLY A 179 -10.65 7.08 11.76
C GLY A 179 -10.81 8.46 11.10
N LEU A 180 -10.31 8.60 9.86
CA LEU A 180 -10.43 9.83 9.08
C LEU A 180 -11.90 10.12 8.70
N VAL A 181 -12.64 9.10 8.24
CA VAL A 181 -14.05 9.22 7.88
C VAL A 181 -14.90 9.57 9.10
N ASN A 182 -14.63 8.98 10.26
CA ASN A 182 -15.33 9.31 11.50
C ASN A 182 -14.99 10.72 11.97
N TYR A 183 -13.75 11.19 11.78
CA TYR A 183 -13.42 12.59 12.00
C TYR A 183 -14.20 13.51 11.05
N VAL A 184 -14.27 13.17 9.77
CA VAL A 184 -15.08 13.87 8.76
C VAL A 184 -16.56 13.89 9.12
N ARG A 185 -17.10 12.86 9.77
CA ARG A 185 -18.51 12.80 10.24
C ARG A 185 -18.74 13.56 11.54
N SER A 186 -17.71 13.75 12.38
CA SER A 186 -17.83 14.41 13.69
C SER A 186 -18.39 15.83 13.60
N PRO A 187 -19.11 16.36 14.59
CA PRO A 187 -19.71 17.70 14.50
C PRO A 187 -18.69 18.85 14.48
N PHE A 188 -17.40 18.56 14.70
CA PHE A 188 -16.35 19.57 14.79
C PHE A 188 -15.86 20.04 13.41
N PRO A 189 -15.32 21.27 13.32
CA PRO A 189 -14.53 21.69 12.15
C PRO A 189 -13.37 20.74 11.90
N LEU A 190 -12.97 20.61 10.63
CA LEU A 190 -11.84 19.77 10.23
C LEU A 190 -10.55 20.58 10.34
N PHE A 191 -9.78 20.33 11.39
CA PHE A 191 -8.46 20.89 11.60
C PHE A 191 -7.43 19.94 10.99
N PHE A 192 -6.65 20.43 10.04
CA PHE A 192 -5.64 19.61 9.38
C PHE A 192 -4.43 20.46 8.97
N PRO A 193 -3.21 19.89 8.89
CA PRO A 193 -2.03 20.57 8.37
C PRO A 193 -2.21 21.11 6.95
N SER A 194 -1.31 22.02 6.55
CA SER A 194 -1.08 22.34 5.14
C SER A 194 -0.49 21.13 4.40
N GLY A 195 -0.31 21.25 3.08
CA GLY A 195 0.29 20.18 2.29
C GLY A 195 -0.75 19.32 1.60
N GLY A 196 -0.31 18.15 1.16
CA GLY A 196 -1.15 17.25 0.37
C GLY A 196 -0.44 15.94 0.06
N THR A 197 -1.18 15.07 -0.59
CA THR A 197 -0.70 13.75 -1.02
C THR A 197 -1.20 13.44 -2.42
N ASN A 198 -0.67 12.38 -3.01
CA ASN A 198 -1.33 11.72 -4.13
C ASN A 198 -2.36 10.72 -3.60
N ALA A 199 -3.51 10.64 -4.25
CA ALA A 199 -4.58 9.70 -3.96
C ALA A 199 -4.86 8.84 -5.21
N ILE A 200 -5.27 7.59 -4.99
CA ILE A 200 -5.60 6.65 -6.06
C ILE A 200 -6.78 5.75 -5.65
N SER A 201 -7.60 5.35 -6.63
CA SER A 201 -8.59 4.28 -6.44
C SER A 201 -7.92 2.91 -6.33
N VAL A 202 -8.53 1.98 -5.59
CA VAL A 202 -8.02 0.60 -5.48
C VAL A 202 -8.19 -0.17 -6.79
N GLU A 203 -9.18 0.21 -7.60
CA GLU A 203 -9.42 -0.32 -8.94
C GLU A 203 -8.23 0.01 -9.87
N HIS A 204 -7.76 1.27 -9.88
CA HIS A 204 -6.57 1.65 -10.66
C HIS A 204 -5.29 1.01 -10.12
N VAL A 205 -5.18 0.80 -8.79
CA VAL A 205 -4.07 -0.02 -8.24
C VAL A 205 -4.10 -1.44 -8.82
N ALA A 206 -5.27 -2.06 -8.93
CA ALA A 206 -5.39 -3.39 -9.52
C ALA A 206 -5.01 -3.39 -11.01
N GLU A 207 -5.45 -2.39 -11.77
CA GLU A 207 -5.04 -2.21 -13.17
C GLU A 207 -3.52 -2.06 -13.30
N ALA A 208 -2.87 -1.29 -12.42
CA ALA A 208 -1.42 -1.16 -12.39
C ALA A 208 -0.72 -2.48 -12.05
N ILE A 209 -1.25 -3.28 -11.13
CA ILE A 209 -0.70 -4.60 -10.78
C ILE A 209 -0.73 -5.52 -12.00
N VAL A 210 -1.86 -5.58 -12.70
CA VAL A 210 -1.99 -6.43 -13.89
C VAL A 210 -1.17 -5.90 -15.04
N GLY A 211 -1.19 -4.58 -15.29
CA GLY A 211 -0.35 -3.91 -16.26
C GLY A 211 1.13 -4.20 -16.03
N ALA A 212 1.61 -4.12 -14.80
CA ALA A 212 3.01 -4.40 -14.46
C ALA A 212 3.42 -5.85 -14.77
N ILE A 213 2.53 -6.84 -14.61
CA ILE A 213 2.79 -8.22 -15.04
C ILE A 213 2.80 -8.36 -16.57
N GLU A 214 1.85 -7.71 -17.25
CA GLU A 214 1.67 -7.84 -18.70
C GLU A 214 2.79 -7.14 -19.50
N ARG A 215 3.22 -5.96 -19.03
CA ARG A 215 4.04 -5.05 -19.85
C ARG A 215 5.11 -4.27 -19.09
N GLY A 216 5.14 -4.36 -17.76
CA GLY A 216 6.12 -3.67 -16.95
C GLY A 216 7.56 -4.12 -17.28
N GLN A 217 8.48 -3.17 -17.24
CA GLN A 217 9.90 -3.42 -17.47
C GLN A 217 10.55 -3.93 -16.18
N GLY A 218 11.18 -5.10 -16.23
CA GLY A 218 11.87 -5.65 -15.07
C GLY A 218 13.00 -4.73 -14.59
N GLY A 219 13.08 -4.52 -13.28
CA GLY A 219 14.00 -3.56 -12.66
C GLY A 219 13.38 -2.20 -12.36
N GLU A 220 12.26 -1.85 -13.01
CA GLU A 220 11.64 -0.53 -12.86
C GLU A 220 10.81 -0.38 -11.57
N ARG A 221 10.73 0.88 -11.13
CA ARG A 221 9.91 1.33 -10.01
C ARG A 221 8.90 2.34 -10.54
N TYR A 222 7.61 2.04 -10.46
CA TYR A 222 6.54 2.90 -10.97
C TYR A 222 5.79 3.57 -9.83
N PRO A 223 5.92 4.91 -9.66
CA PRO A 223 5.02 5.70 -8.85
C PRO A 223 3.64 5.76 -9.51
N ILE A 224 2.65 5.08 -8.94
CA ILE A 224 1.29 5.04 -9.48
C ILE A 224 0.40 6.02 -8.72
N GLY A 225 -0.56 6.66 -9.37
CA GLY A 225 -1.41 7.66 -8.74
C GLY A 225 -2.53 8.18 -9.64
N ASP A 226 -3.60 8.74 -9.06
CA ASP A 226 -4.66 9.42 -9.80
C ASP A 226 -4.51 10.93 -9.71
N GLU A 227 -4.71 11.48 -8.51
CA GLU A 227 -4.83 12.92 -8.28
C GLU A 227 -3.89 13.38 -7.17
N ASN A 228 -3.18 14.49 -7.41
CA ASN A 228 -2.50 15.23 -6.35
C ASN A 228 -3.53 16.15 -5.68
N LEU A 229 -3.78 15.92 -4.39
CA LEU A 229 -4.78 16.64 -3.60
C LEU A 229 -4.13 17.25 -2.35
N THR A 230 -4.36 18.53 -2.13
CA THR A 230 -4.15 19.12 -0.81
C THR A 230 -5.05 18.43 0.21
N TRP A 231 -4.66 18.46 1.49
CA TRP A 231 -5.51 17.89 2.53
C TRP A 231 -6.89 18.55 2.60
N SER A 232 -6.95 19.87 2.34
CA SER A 232 -8.20 20.63 2.26
C SER A 232 -9.10 20.15 1.14
N GLU A 233 -8.55 19.82 -0.02
CA GLU A 233 -9.32 19.27 -1.15
C GLU A 233 -9.83 17.86 -0.83
N LEU A 234 -8.96 16.97 -0.34
CA LEU A 234 -9.32 15.59 0.01
C LEU A 234 -10.39 15.53 1.10
N LEU A 235 -10.18 16.23 2.23
CA LEU A 235 -11.14 16.29 3.34
C LEU A 235 -12.42 17.01 2.93
N GLY A 236 -12.32 18.06 2.12
CA GLY A 236 -13.46 18.75 1.54
C GLY A 236 -14.33 17.82 0.70
N ARG A 237 -13.73 17.03 -0.20
CA ARG A 237 -14.41 16.01 -1.01
C ARG A 237 -15.07 14.94 -0.13
N LEU A 238 -14.34 14.36 0.81
CA LEU A 238 -14.87 13.37 1.76
C LEU A 238 -16.06 13.92 2.55
N SER A 239 -15.99 15.17 3.01
CA SER A 239 -17.07 15.80 3.79
C SER A 239 -18.35 15.97 2.96
N ARG A 240 -18.23 16.38 1.69
CA ARG A 240 -19.36 16.48 0.76
C ARG A 240 -19.98 15.11 0.48
N LEU A 241 -19.15 14.12 0.16
CA LEU A 241 -19.60 12.75 -0.12
C LEU A 241 -20.21 12.06 1.10
N ALA A 242 -19.78 12.44 2.31
CA ALA A 242 -20.38 11.97 3.55
C ALA A 242 -21.71 12.67 3.91
N GLY A 243 -22.17 13.65 3.11
CA GLY A 243 -23.40 14.42 3.36
C GLY A 243 -23.25 15.56 4.38
N HIS A 244 -22.02 15.89 4.78
CA HIS A 244 -21.73 16.88 5.80
C HIS A 244 -20.63 17.85 5.32
N PRO A 245 -20.90 18.73 4.33
CA PRO A 245 -19.90 19.64 3.80
C PRO A 245 -19.31 20.51 4.91
N LYS A 246 -17.99 20.45 5.08
CA LYS A 246 -17.28 21.16 6.17
C LYS A 246 -16.16 22.03 5.64
N ARG A 247 -15.93 23.13 6.34
CA ARG A 247 -14.73 23.93 6.16
C ARG A 247 -13.54 23.20 6.77
N VAL A 248 -12.48 23.04 5.98
CA VAL A 248 -11.17 22.60 6.46
C VAL A 248 -10.39 23.82 6.92
N ILE A 249 -9.95 23.81 8.17
CA ILE A 249 -9.16 24.87 8.81
C ILE A 249 -7.72 24.39 8.87
N THR A 250 -6.85 25.05 8.11
CA THR A 250 -5.43 24.74 8.10
C THR A 250 -4.78 25.11 9.42
N VAL A 251 -4.17 24.13 10.08
CA VAL A 251 -3.43 24.33 11.33
C VAL A 251 -1.99 24.73 11.00
N PRO A 252 -1.45 25.80 11.62
CA PRO A 252 -0.06 26.22 11.44
C PRO A 252 0.95 25.09 11.71
N THR A 253 1.95 24.97 10.84
CA THR A 253 3.02 23.95 10.92
C THR A 253 3.69 23.82 12.29
N PRO A 254 4.04 24.91 13.00
CA PRO A 254 4.64 24.79 14.34
C PRO A 254 3.76 24.08 15.36
N ILE A 255 2.43 24.25 15.27
CA ILE A 255 1.47 23.59 16.17
C ILE A 255 1.44 22.09 15.88
N ILE A 256 1.44 21.71 14.60
CA ILE A 256 1.49 20.31 14.17
C ILE A 256 2.81 19.64 14.60
N GLY A 257 3.94 20.31 14.39
CA GLY A 257 5.24 19.85 14.85
C GLY A 257 5.30 19.66 16.36
N GLY A 258 4.77 20.61 17.14
CA GLY A 258 4.71 20.50 18.61
C GLY A 258 3.85 19.32 19.09
N ALA A 259 2.66 19.14 18.51
CA ALA A 259 1.76 18.04 18.87
C ALA A 259 2.36 16.67 18.55
N LEU A 260 2.96 16.52 17.35
CA LEU A 260 3.62 15.27 16.96
C LEU A 260 4.92 15.02 17.73
N GLY A 261 5.66 16.09 18.10
CA GLY A 261 6.79 16.03 19.03
C GLY A 261 6.41 15.47 20.40
N LEU A 262 5.33 15.99 20.98
CA LEU A 262 4.82 15.48 22.26
C LEU A 262 4.36 14.02 22.15
N TYR A 263 3.66 13.66 21.08
CA TYR A 263 3.25 12.27 20.85
C TYR A 263 4.45 11.33 20.72
N GLN A 264 5.49 11.73 20.00
CA GLN A 264 6.73 10.97 19.88
C GLN A 264 7.40 10.78 21.24
N LEU A 265 7.46 11.82 22.08
CA LEU A 265 8.00 11.71 23.44
C LEU A 265 7.22 10.69 24.28
N VAL A 266 5.88 10.70 24.19
CA VAL A 266 5.04 9.71 24.89
C VAL A 266 5.34 8.28 24.43
N LEU A 267 5.56 8.05 23.14
CA LEU A 267 5.96 6.74 22.63
C LEU A 267 7.33 6.32 23.19
N GLN A 268 8.31 7.22 23.14
CA GLN A 268 9.66 6.96 23.66
C GLN A 268 9.67 6.61 25.15
N LEU A 269 8.90 7.34 25.97
CA LEU A 269 8.74 7.04 27.39
C LEU A 269 8.10 5.67 27.66
N ARG A 270 7.35 5.14 26.69
CA ARG A 270 6.75 3.79 26.74
C ARG A 270 7.64 2.72 26.12
N GLY A 271 8.86 3.06 25.68
CA GLY A 271 9.75 2.15 24.96
C GLY A 271 9.23 1.76 23.57
N LEU A 272 8.37 2.59 22.97
CA LEU A 272 7.76 2.36 21.66
C LEU A 272 8.32 3.33 20.61
N GLU A 273 8.33 2.88 19.36
CA GLU A 273 8.72 3.64 18.19
C GLU A 273 7.74 3.38 17.04
N SER A 274 7.35 4.44 16.30
CA SER A 274 6.49 4.31 15.12
C SER A 274 7.34 4.07 13.87
N GLY A 275 6.82 3.32 12.91
CA GLY A 275 7.44 3.18 11.59
C GLY A 275 7.60 4.50 10.84
N LEU A 276 6.69 5.45 11.09
CA LEU A 276 6.78 6.84 10.66
C LEU A 276 6.93 7.71 11.91
N LEU A 277 8.19 8.00 12.30
CA LEU A 277 8.49 8.87 13.45
C LEU A 277 7.64 10.15 13.45
N PRO A 278 6.80 10.39 14.47
CA PRO A 278 5.79 11.44 14.41
C PRO A 278 6.35 12.84 14.17
N PHE A 279 7.40 13.23 14.91
CA PHE A 279 7.95 14.58 14.79
C PHE A 279 8.57 14.84 13.42
N PRO A 280 9.50 14.00 12.91
CA PRO A 280 9.99 14.17 11.54
C PRO A 280 8.90 14.08 10.48
N PHE A 281 7.88 13.24 10.70
CA PHE A 281 6.77 13.08 9.76
C PHE A 281 5.95 14.38 9.59
N SER A 282 6.00 15.30 10.56
CA SER A 282 5.36 16.62 10.43
C SER A 282 5.84 17.42 9.22
N ALA A 283 7.12 17.33 8.86
CA ALA A 283 7.70 18.02 7.71
C ALA A 283 7.13 17.47 6.39
N LEU A 284 6.94 16.15 6.31
CA LEU A 284 6.33 15.53 5.16
C LEU A 284 4.82 15.82 5.09
N LEU A 285 4.13 15.70 6.22
CA LEU A 285 2.70 15.93 6.35
C LEU A 285 2.30 17.37 5.99
N THR A 286 3.17 18.35 6.28
CA THR A 286 2.92 19.76 5.97
C THR A 286 3.37 20.20 4.57
N ALA A 287 4.03 19.30 3.82
CA ALA A 287 4.47 19.52 2.45
C ALA A 287 3.45 18.97 1.44
N ASN A 288 3.49 19.50 0.21
CA ASN A 288 2.79 18.89 -0.92
C ASN A 288 3.57 17.67 -1.39
N ALA A 289 3.24 16.50 -0.86
CA ALA A 289 3.84 15.22 -1.19
C ALA A 289 3.30 14.67 -2.53
N PHE A 290 3.49 15.48 -3.58
CA PHE A 290 2.99 15.26 -4.93
C PHE A 290 4.08 14.66 -5.83
N PHE A 291 3.65 13.93 -6.86
CA PHE A 291 4.49 13.46 -7.96
C PHE A 291 3.66 13.37 -9.24
N ASP A 292 4.31 13.20 -10.39
CA ASP A 292 3.63 12.97 -11.67
C ASP A 292 3.44 11.47 -11.93
N PRO A 293 2.19 10.96 -11.91
CA PRO A 293 1.92 9.55 -12.22
C PRO A 293 1.75 9.28 -13.72
N ALA A 294 1.81 10.29 -14.60
CA ALA A 294 1.56 10.10 -16.03
C ALA A 294 2.49 9.08 -16.71
N PRO A 295 3.82 9.05 -16.43
CA PRO A 295 4.71 8.06 -17.03
C PRO A 295 4.33 6.62 -16.64
N ALA A 296 4.01 6.39 -15.37
CA ALA A 296 3.58 5.08 -14.89
C ALA A 296 2.22 4.67 -15.47
N ARG A 297 1.27 5.60 -15.56
CA ARG A 297 -0.04 5.36 -16.19
C ARG A 297 0.11 4.92 -17.65
N ALA A 298 0.93 5.62 -18.42
CA ALA A 298 1.19 5.28 -19.81
C ALA A 298 1.89 3.92 -19.93
N ALA A 299 2.95 3.69 -19.14
CA ALA A 299 3.70 2.44 -19.20
C ALA A 299 2.86 1.22 -18.82
N LEU A 300 1.88 1.36 -17.91
CA LEU A 300 1.07 0.26 -17.39
C LEU A 300 -0.36 0.21 -17.97
N GLU A 301 -0.69 1.08 -18.94
CA GLU A 301 -2.06 1.49 -19.35
C GLU A 301 -3.09 1.39 -18.21
N MET A 302 -2.80 2.12 -17.14
CA MET A 302 -3.73 2.31 -16.03
C MET A 302 -4.74 3.39 -16.41
N GLY A 303 -5.99 3.19 -15.99
CA GLY A 303 -7.03 4.21 -16.04
C GLY A 303 -6.70 5.44 -15.20
N HIS A 304 -7.56 6.46 -15.29
CA HIS A 304 -7.48 7.63 -14.44
C HIS A 304 -8.87 8.24 -14.21
N GLY A 305 -9.04 8.93 -13.08
CA GLY A 305 -10.32 9.55 -12.70
C GLY A 305 -11.15 8.70 -11.73
N ASP A 306 -12.43 9.04 -11.56
CA ASP A 306 -13.39 8.33 -10.69
C ASP A 306 -12.98 8.17 -9.20
N LEU A 307 -12.01 8.96 -8.73
CA LEU A 307 -11.57 8.94 -7.33
C LEU A 307 -12.73 9.20 -6.36
N ASP A 308 -13.69 10.04 -6.74
CA ASP A 308 -14.87 10.34 -5.92
C ASP A 308 -15.73 9.08 -5.65
N ARG A 309 -15.83 8.15 -6.60
CA ARG A 309 -16.50 6.86 -6.38
C ARG A 309 -15.74 6.01 -5.36
N ALA A 310 -14.42 5.95 -5.46
CA ALA A 310 -13.57 5.24 -4.51
C ALA A 310 -13.63 5.87 -3.10
N LEU A 311 -13.64 7.20 -3.02
CA LEU A 311 -13.84 7.95 -1.77
C LEU A 311 -15.23 7.65 -1.16
N HIS A 312 -16.28 7.64 -1.98
CA HIS A 312 -17.62 7.28 -1.52
C HIS A 312 -17.70 5.83 -1.03
N ALA A 313 -17.12 4.88 -1.76
CA ALA A 313 -17.03 3.49 -1.33
C ALA A 313 -16.25 3.34 0.00
N THR A 314 -15.18 4.13 0.17
CA THR A 314 -14.43 4.21 1.44
C THR A 314 -15.33 4.64 2.60
N ILE A 315 -16.16 5.66 2.39
CA ILE A 315 -17.10 6.18 3.41
C ILE A 315 -18.10 5.09 3.81
N LEU A 316 -18.67 4.37 2.84
CA LEU A 316 -19.62 3.28 3.09
C LEU A 316 -18.98 2.10 3.84
N ALA A 317 -17.71 1.81 3.56
CA ALA A 317 -16.94 0.76 4.25
C ALA A 317 -16.38 1.17 5.63
N SER A 318 -16.66 2.39 6.08
CA SER A 318 -16.27 2.90 7.39
C SER A 318 -17.46 2.91 8.35
N PRO A 319 -17.51 2.03 9.36
CA PRO A 319 -18.57 2.05 10.36
C PRO A 319 -18.50 3.35 11.18
N GLN A 320 -19.66 3.92 11.47
CA GLN A 320 -19.75 5.03 12.41
C GLN A 320 -19.42 4.51 13.83
N HIS A 321 -18.63 5.25 14.59
CA HIS A 321 -18.54 5.01 16.03
C HIS A 321 -19.94 5.20 16.63
N ARG A 322 -20.46 4.15 17.29
CA ARG A 322 -21.59 4.27 18.19
C ARG A 322 -21.15 4.95 19.48
#